data_AF-A0A9P1DQJ3-F1
#
_entry.id   AF-A0A9P1DQJ3-F1
#
_cell.length_a   1.000
_cell.length_b   1.000
_cell.length_c   1.000
_cell.angle_alpha   90.00
_cell.angle_beta   90.00
_cell.angle_gamma   90.00
#
_symmetry.space_group_name_H-M   'P 1'
#
loop_
_entity.id
_entity.type
_entity.pdbx_description
1 polymer ?
#
loop_
_entity_poly.entity_id
_entity_poly.type
_entity_poly.pdbx_seq_one_letter_code
_entity_poly.pdbx_strand_id
1 'polypeptide(L)'
;MSDASLLQHAFPDPQAAFPERRFVEPPICVWPELPLPEPLISFIEALCGQPAVWTPCSSASASSQGHFLSYQSTPPYVNSLLREVEDLRVLEKLANQQVAVQQSASSSPSLTGVQTWEEREKISREVGAYLVRALSGQHRGSSGRDKIKLGSRLYIIVRDFIGNVHVSPVRVVYRFSEVKQACSRGGDWGDSIFVGFPSQREGKVCVGIASAGFSWPESA
;
A
#
# COMPACT_ATOMS: atom_id res chain seq x y z
N MET A 1 54.84 -35.01 -21.29
CA MET A 1 54.66 -35.85 -20.09
C MET A 1 54.50 -34.91 -18.92
N SER A 2 53.37 -35.03 -18.21
CA SER A 2 53.05 -34.48 -16.87
C SER A 2 52.96 -32.94 -16.78
N ASP A 3 51.95 -32.27 -16.23
CA ASP A 3 50.92 -32.63 -15.26
C ASP A 3 49.69 -31.74 -15.48
N ALA A 4 48.52 -32.36 -15.63
CA ALA A 4 47.23 -31.68 -15.62
C ALA A 4 46.34 -32.47 -14.64
N SER A 5 46.35 -32.06 -13.37
CA SER A 5 45.49 -32.63 -12.34
C SER A 5 45.17 -31.58 -11.29
N LEU A 6 43.92 -31.66 -10.80
CA LEU A 6 43.37 -31.09 -9.58
C LEU A 6 42.88 -29.63 -9.62
N LEU A 7 41.65 -29.43 -10.09
CA LEU A 7 40.63 -28.66 -9.36
C LEU A 7 39.22 -29.20 -9.70
N GLN A 8 38.80 -30.27 -9.02
CA GLN A 8 37.39 -30.67 -8.92
C GLN A 8 36.84 -30.09 -7.63
N HIS A 9 36.16 -28.94 -7.72
CA HIS A 9 35.35 -28.43 -6.62
C HIS A 9 33.95 -29.06 -6.69
N ALA A 10 33.58 -29.74 -5.61
CA ALA A 10 32.29 -30.36 -5.40
C ALA A 10 31.16 -29.33 -5.42
N PHE A 11 30.14 -29.57 -6.24
CA PHE A 11 28.85 -28.87 -6.15
C PHE A 11 28.04 -29.47 -5.00
N PRO A 12 27.42 -28.66 -4.12
CA PRO A 12 26.54 -29.17 -3.08
C PRO A 12 25.23 -29.71 -3.68
N ASP A 13 24.76 -30.79 -3.05
CA ASP A 13 23.60 -31.61 -3.38
C ASP A 13 22.28 -30.80 -3.35
N PRO A 14 21.47 -30.77 -4.43
CA PRO A 14 20.21 -30.03 -4.49
C PRO A 14 19.03 -30.69 -3.73
N GLN A 15 19.25 -31.79 -2.99
CA GLN A 15 18.19 -32.49 -2.25
C GLN A 15 18.15 -32.28 -0.73
N ALA A 16 18.79 -31.23 -0.19
CA ALA A 16 18.63 -30.88 1.22
C ALA A 16 17.19 -30.38 1.49
N ALA A 17 16.33 -31.32 1.88
CA ALA A 17 14.94 -31.11 2.27
C ALA A 17 14.83 -30.07 3.39
N PHE A 18 14.03 -29.03 3.14
CA PHE A 18 13.63 -28.07 4.16
C PHE A 18 12.73 -28.78 5.19
N PRO A 19 12.99 -28.65 6.50
CA PRO A 19 12.09 -29.19 7.51
C PRO A 19 10.75 -28.44 7.48
N GLU A 20 9.66 -29.19 7.38
CA GLU A 20 8.28 -28.71 7.48
C GLU A 20 8.10 -27.86 8.74
N ARG A 21 7.89 -26.55 8.56
CA ARG A 21 7.41 -25.70 9.64
C ARG A 21 5.95 -26.05 9.89
N ARG A 22 5.69 -26.76 10.99
CA ARG A 22 4.34 -26.91 11.54
C ARG A 22 3.75 -25.52 11.79
N PHE A 23 2.65 -25.24 11.10
CA PHE A 23 1.81 -24.08 11.31
C PHE A 23 1.15 -24.26 12.69
N VAL A 24 1.53 -23.45 13.67
CA VAL A 24 0.83 -23.38 14.95
C VAL A 24 -0.36 -22.43 14.73
N GLU A 25 -1.58 -22.95 14.84
CA GLU A 25 -2.80 -22.15 14.73
C GLU A 25 -2.82 -21.07 15.82
N PRO A 26 -3.17 -19.81 15.49
CA PRO A 26 -3.27 -18.77 16.49
C PRO A 26 -4.46 -19.03 17.44
N PRO A 27 -4.37 -18.62 18.72
CA PRO A 27 -5.44 -18.80 19.68
C PRO A 27 -6.70 -18.02 19.26
N ILE A 28 -7.85 -18.69 19.32
CA ILE A 28 -9.17 -18.12 19.07
C ILE A 28 -9.45 -17.03 20.11
N CYS A 29 -9.48 -15.77 19.68
CA CYS A 29 -9.91 -14.65 20.52
C CYS A 29 -11.43 -14.67 20.65
N VAL A 30 -11.93 -15.06 21.82
CA VAL A 30 -13.35 -14.94 22.18
C VAL A 30 -13.61 -13.51 22.65
N TRP A 31 -14.43 -12.76 21.91
CA TRP A 31 -14.82 -11.39 22.26
C TRP A 31 -16.15 -11.40 23.05
N PRO A 32 -16.36 -10.45 23.99
CA PRO A 32 -17.60 -10.38 24.78
C PRO A 32 -18.82 -9.96 23.92
N GLU A 33 -19.99 -10.51 24.26
CA GLU A 33 -21.31 -10.28 23.64
C GLU A 33 -21.81 -8.84 23.84
N LEU A 34 -21.26 -7.89 23.08
CA LEU A 34 -21.89 -6.59 22.90
C LEU A 34 -22.16 -6.39 21.40
N PRO A 35 -23.41 -6.07 21.01
CA PRO A 35 -23.74 -5.82 19.61
C PRO A 35 -22.94 -4.60 19.13
N LEU A 36 -21.97 -4.83 18.25
CA LEU A 36 -21.19 -3.76 17.65
C LEU A 36 -22.08 -2.93 16.72
N PRO A 37 -21.87 -1.62 16.65
CA PRO A 37 -22.58 -0.78 15.68
C PRO A 37 -22.21 -1.22 14.25
N GLU A 38 -23.23 -1.34 13.39
CA GLU A 38 -23.18 -1.70 11.96
C GLU A 38 -21.91 -1.24 11.19
N PRO A 39 -21.38 0.00 11.32
CA PRO A 39 -20.18 0.39 10.58
C PRO A 39 -18.91 -0.42 10.92
N LEU A 40 -18.81 -1.02 12.11
CA LEU A 40 -17.65 -1.84 12.51
C LEU A 40 -17.69 -3.25 11.91
N ILE A 41 -18.87 -3.79 11.62
CA ILE A 41 -19.03 -5.12 11.02
C ILE A 41 -18.44 -5.11 9.60
N SER A 42 -18.82 -4.10 8.80
CA SER A 42 -18.31 -3.92 7.43
C SER A 42 -16.79 -3.73 7.38
N PHE A 43 -16.21 -3.09 8.39
CA PHE A 43 -14.76 -2.88 8.47
C PHE A 43 -13.99 -4.17 8.77
N ILE A 44 -14.55 -5.04 9.63
CA ILE A 44 -13.96 -6.34 9.95
C ILE A 44 -14.09 -7.32 8.76
N GLU A 45 -15.23 -7.33 8.07
CA GLU A 45 -15.42 -8.15 6.86
C GLU A 45 -14.43 -7.78 5.74
N ALA A 46 -14.13 -6.48 5.59
CA ALA A 46 -13.15 -6.01 4.61
C ALA A 46 -11.71 -6.45 4.92
N LEU A 47 -11.37 -6.66 6.19
CA LEU A 47 -10.04 -7.12 6.61
C LEU A 47 -9.90 -8.65 6.57
N CYS A 48 -10.96 -9.39 6.87
CA CYS A 48 -10.91 -10.85 7.02
C CYS A 48 -11.32 -11.63 5.75
N GLY A 49 -11.96 -10.98 4.77
CA GLY A 49 -12.31 -11.61 3.49
C GLY A 49 -13.33 -12.76 3.58
N GLN A 50 -14.12 -12.82 4.67
CA GLN A 50 -15.22 -13.77 4.88
C GLN A 50 -16.41 -13.03 5.54
N PRO A 51 -17.66 -13.34 5.14
CA PRO A 51 -18.84 -12.73 5.77
C PRO A 51 -19.05 -13.27 7.19
N ALA A 52 -19.33 -12.39 8.15
CA ALA A 52 -19.58 -12.78 9.53
C ALA A 52 -20.99 -13.39 9.64
N VAL A 53 -21.08 -14.72 9.67
CA VAL A 53 -22.36 -15.41 9.86
C VAL A 53 -22.77 -15.32 11.33
N TRP A 54 -23.66 -14.39 11.64
CA TRP A 54 -24.29 -14.26 12.96
C TRP A 54 -25.46 -15.24 13.07
N THR A 55 -25.41 -16.16 14.04
CA THR A 55 -26.52 -17.08 14.31
C THR A 55 -27.25 -16.58 15.57
N PRO A 56 -28.51 -16.12 15.49
CA PRO A 56 -29.23 -15.67 16.67
C PRO A 56 -29.57 -16.86 17.58
N CYS A 57 -29.24 -16.74 18.86
CA CYS A 57 -29.63 -17.70 19.88
C CYS A 57 -31.16 -17.66 20.08
N SER A 58 -31.88 -18.64 19.52
CA SER A 58 -33.33 -18.77 19.65
C SER A 58 -33.71 -19.56 20.90
N SER A 59 -34.04 -18.87 21.99
CA SER A 59 -34.98 -19.40 22.99
C SER A 59 -35.41 -18.34 24.03
N ALA A 60 -36.58 -17.73 23.82
CA ALA A 60 -37.39 -17.20 24.91
C ALA A 60 -38.85 -17.16 24.48
N SER A 61 -39.57 -18.24 24.79
CA SER A 61 -41.02 -18.33 24.79
C SER A 61 -41.58 -17.50 25.95
N ALA A 62 -42.34 -16.44 25.66
CA ALA A 62 -43.18 -15.77 26.65
C ALA A 62 -44.49 -15.29 26.01
N SER A 63 -45.53 -16.04 26.30
CA SER A 63 -46.94 -15.65 26.22
C SER A 63 -47.26 -14.62 27.30
N SER A 64 -47.82 -13.46 26.92
CA SER A 64 -48.93 -12.83 27.66
C SER A 64 -49.42 -11.58 26.94
N GLN A 65 -50.74 -11.48 26.87
CA GLN A 65 -51.50 -10.31 26.45
C GLN A 65 -51.20 -9.14 27.41
N GLY A 66 -50.92 -7.97 26.84
CA GLY A 66 -50.67 -6.76 27.61
C GLY A 66 -51.10 -5.52 26.83
N HIS A 67 -52.03 -4.77 27.43
CA HIS A 67 -52.64 -3.53 27.01
C HIS A 67 -51.74 -2.58 26.18
N PHE A 68 -52.25 -2.19 25.00
CA PHE A 68 -51.76 -1.09 24.19
C PHE A 68 -52.13 0.24 24.86
N LEU A 69 -51.25 0.77 25.72
CA LEU A 69 -51.33 2.14 26.20
C LEU A 69 -50.80 3.08 25.11
N SER A 70 -51.69 3.89 24.54
CA SER A 70 -51.34 4.94 23.60
C SER A 70 -50.48 6.01 24.29
N TYR A 71 -49.16 5.93 24.10
CA TYR A 71 -48.22 7.01 24.40
C TYR A 71 -48.37 8.10 23.33
N GLN A 72 -49.38 8.95 23.46
CA GLN A 72 -49.44 10.22 22.74
C GLN A 72 -48.93 11.34 23.66
N SER A 73 -47.60 11.48 23.76
CA SER A 73 -46.93 12.76 24.03
C SER A 73 -45.42 12.51 24.04
N THR A 74 -44.73 12.94 22.98
CA THR A 74 -43.27 13.00 23.00
C THR A 74 -42.83 14.06 24.01
N PRO A 75 -41.98 13.73 25.00
CA PRO A 75 -41.54 14.71 25.99
C PRO A 75 -40.80 15.86 25.30
N PRO A 76 -41.00 17.12 25.74
CA PRO A 76 -40.47 18.32 25.07
C PRO A 76 -38.94 18.39 24.97
N TYR A 77 -38.22 17.50 25.67
CA TYR A 77 -36.77 17.38 25.64
C TYR A 77 -36.23 16.75 24.33
N VAL A 78 -37.01 15.90 23.66
CA VAL A 78 -36.56 15.19 22.43
C VAL A 78 -36.37 16.17 21.26
N ASN A 79 -37.16 17.23 21.20
CA ASN A 79 -37.04 18.26 20.17
C ASN A 79 -35.77 19.13 20.33
N SER A 80 -35.22 19.23 21.54
CA SER A 80 -33.98 19.98 21.80
C SER A 80 -32.75 19.20 21.32
N LEU A 81 -32.69 17.90 21.66
CA LEU A 81 -31.61 17.03 21.21
C LEU A 81 -31.62 16.82 19.68
N LEU A 82 -32.81 16.75 19.07
CA LEU A 82 -32.91 16.69 17.61
C LEU A 82 -32.35 17.95 16.93
N ARG A 83 -32.45 19.14 17.54
CA ARG A 83 -31.81 20.36 17.01
C ARG A 83 -30.29 20.33 17.12
N GLU A 84 -29.74 19.85 18.23
CA GLU A 84 -28.27 19.72 18.39
C GLU A 84 -27.66 18.71 17.41
N VAL A 85 -28.35 17.61 17.10
CA VAL A 85 -27.89 16.63 16.11
C VAL A 85 -27.93 17.21 14.68
N GLU A 86 -28.89 18.07 14.37
CA GLU A 86 -28.98 18.74 13.07
C GLU A 86 -27.84 19.76 12.88
N ASP A 87 -27.51 20.51 13.94
CA ASP A 87 -26.40 21.48 13.91
C ASP A 87 -25.03 20.81 13.71
N LEU A 88 -24.81 19.63 14.31
CA LEU A 88 -23.58 18.84 14.08
C LEU A 88 -23.45 18.37 12.62
N ARG A 89 -24.55 17.99 11.97
CA ARG A 89 -24.55 17.61 10.55
C ARG A 89 -24.28 18.78 9.61
N VAL A 90 -24.70 19.99 9.98
CA VAL A 90 -24.41 21.20 9.21
C VAL A 90 -22.92 21.56 9.31
N LEU A 91 -22.32 21.44 10.51
CA LEU A 91 -20.88 21.68 10.71
C LEU A 91 -20.01 20.66 9.94
N GLU A 92 -20.42 19.39 9.90
CA GLU A 92 -19.73 18.36 9.11
C GLU A 92 -19.81 18.65 7.60
N LYS A 93 -20.97 19.09 7.09
CA LYS A 93 -21.12 19.50 5.68
C LYS A 93 -20.24 20.69 5.32
N LEU A 94 -20.12 21.68 6.21
CA LEU A 94 -19.25 22.85 5.97
C LEU A 94 -17.76 22.48 5.97
N ALA A 95 -17.33 21.58 6.86
CA ALA A 95 -15.96 21.07 6.87
C ALA A 95 -15.62 20.30 5.57
N ASN A 96 -16.52 19.43 5.11
CA ASN A 96 -16.32 18.69 3.86
C ASN A 96 -16.38 19.58 2.61
N GLN A 97 -17.14 20.69 2.65
CA GLN A 97 -17.17 21.67 1.57
C GLN A 97 -15.86 22.46 1.45
N GLN A 98 -15.16 22.71 2.57
CA GLN A 98 -13.83 23.34 2.54
C GLN A 98 -12.75 22.43 1.94
N VAL A 99 -12.84 21.10 2.13
CA VAL A 99 -11.93 20.13 1.50
C VAL A 99 -12.14 20.05 -0.02
N ALA A 100 -13.38 20.18 -0.50
CA ALA A 100 -13.69 20.13 -1.94
C ALA A 100 -13.16 21.34 -2.73
N VAL A 101 -13.10 22.52 -2.11
CA VAL A 101 -12.55 23.74 -2.74
C VAL A 101 -11.02 23.67 -2.87
N GLN A 102 -10.33 22.93 -2.00
CA GLN A 102 -8.88 22.73 -2.12
C GLN A 102 -8.49 21.69 -3.18
N GLN A 103 -9.40 20.80 -3.59
CA GLN A 103 -9.12 19.76 -4.60
C GLN A 103 -9.32 20.22 -6.04
N SER A 104 -10.01 21.33 -6.28
CA SER A 104 -10.37 21.81 -7.62
C SER A 104 -9.35 22.80 -8.24
N ALA A 105 -8.29 23.17 -7.52
CA ALA A 105 -7.33 24.20 -7.94
C ALA A 105 -6.02 23.68 -8.61
N SER A 106 -5.94 22.42 -9.06
CA SER A 106 -4.68 21.88 -9.60
C SER A 106 -4.79 21.13 -10.93
N SER A 107 -5.40 21.75 -11.94
CA SER A 107 -5.21 21.31 -13.33
C SER A 107 -5.29 22.46 -14.35
N SER A 108 -4.56 23.54 -14.09
CA SER A 108 -4.19 24.45 -15.18
C SER A 108 -3.05 23.80 -15.97
N PRO A 109 -3.20 23.53 -17.29
CA PRO A 109 -2.07 23.09 -18.10
C PRO A 109 -1.05 24.22 -18.17
N SER A 110 0.07 24.06 -17.46
CA SER A 110 1.21 24.97 -17.55
C SER A 110 1.77 24.92 -18.97
N LEU A 111 1.48 25.98 -19.73
CA LEU A 111 1.93 26.20 -21.12
C LEU A 111 3.40 26.63 -21.22
N THR A 112 4.19 26.42 -20.16
CA THR A 112 5.64 26.64 -20.15
C THR A 112 6.33 25.31 -19.88
N GLY A 113 7.14 24.85 -20.84
CA GLY A 113 7.65 23.48 -20.96
C GLY A 113 8.57 22.95 -19.84
N VAL A 114 8.61 23.60 -18.67
CA VAL A 114 9.43 23.20 -17.53
C VAL A 114 8.52 22.80 -16.38
N GLN A 115 8.54 21.50 -16.06
CA GLN A 115 7.83 20.94 -14.91
C GLN A 115 8.42 21.49 -13.59
N THR A 116 7.56 21.93 -12.67
CA THR A 116 8.02 22.51 -11.40
C THR A 116 8.59 21.44 -10.47
N TRP A 117 9.33 21.85 -9.44
CA TRP A 117 9.87 20.91 -8.46
C TRP A 117 8.75 20.16 -7.73
N GLU A 118 7.69 20.87 -7.33
CA GLU A 118 6.55 20.34 -6.55
C GLU A 118 5.82 19.24 -7.33
N GLU A 119 5.65 19.44 -8.64
CA GLU A 119 5.09 18.44 -9.55
C GLU A 119 5.96 17.19 -9.62
N ARG A 120 7.29 17.36 -9.80
CA ARG A 120 8.23 16.23 -9.85
C ARG A 120 8.33 15.50 -8.52
N GLU A 121 8.26 16.23 -7.42
CA GLU A 121 8.25 15.68 -6.07
C GLU A 121 7.02 14.81 -5.88
N LYS A 122 5.82 15.32 -6.17
CA LYS A 122 4.56 14.55 -6.10
C LYS A 122 4.64 13.26 -6.92
N ILE A 123 5.13 13.34 -8.16
CA ILE A 123 5.30 12.16 -9.02
C ILE A 123 6.32 11.19 -8.39
N SER A 124 7.42 11.68 -7.83
CA SER A 124 8.42 10.84 -7.17
C SER A 124 7.84 10.09 -5.97
N ARG A 125 6.89 10.69 -5.24
CA ARG A 125 6.16 10.00 -4.16
C ARG A 125 5.24 8.89 -4.70
N GLU A 126 4.52 9.16 -5.79
CA GLU A 126 3.68 8.16 -6.47
C GLU A 126 4.50 6.97 -6.97
N VAL A 127 5.67 7.25 -7.55
CA VAL A 127 6.63 6.23 -7.98
C VAL A 127 7.15 5.42 -6.78
N GLY A 128 7.44 6.05 -5.65
CA GLY A 128 7.81 5.36 -4.41
C GLY A 128 6.73 4.38 -3.94
N ALA A 129 5.47 4.80 -3.96
CA ALA A 129 4.33 3.92 -3.65
C ALA A 129 4.19 2.76 -4.66
N TYR A 130 4.47 3.01 -5.94
CA TYR A 130 4.55 1.95 -6.95
C TYR A 130 5.64 0.93 -6.63
N LEU A 131 6.84 1.34 -6.23
CA LEU A 131 7.94 0.42 -5.88
C LEU A 131 7.56 -0.53 -4.74
N VAL A 132 6.89 0.00 -3.70
CA VAL A 132 6.41 -0.80 -2.57
C VAL A 132 5.38 -1.84 -3.04
N ARG A 133 4.37 -1.43 -3.82
CA ARG A 133 3.37 -2.36 -4.37
C ARG A 133 3.99 -3.40 -5.30
N ALA A 134 4.96 -2.98 -6.12
CA ALA A 134 5.61 -3.84 -7.06
C ALA A 134 6.37 -4.95 -6.34
N LEU A 135 7.08 -4.64 -5.26
CA LEU A 135 7.76 -5.65 -4.47
C LEU A 135 6.83 -6.68 -3.84
N SER A 136 5.61 -6.29 -3.50
CA SER A 136 4.54 -7.19 -3.04
C SER A 136 3.92 -8.04 -4.15
N GLY A 137 4.49 -8.03 -5.36
CA GLY A 137 4.01 -8.80 -6.52
C GLY A 137 2.87 -8.12 -7.28
N GLN A 138 2.49 -6.89 -6.91
CA GLN A 138 1.43 -6.13 -7.58
C GLN A 138 2.02 -5.19 -8.63
N HIS A 139 2.52 -5.77 -9.73
CA HIS A 139 3.16 -5.04 -10.84
C HIS A 139 2.17 -4.31 -11.77
N ARG A 140 0.86 -4.34 -11.50
CA ARG A 140 -0.15 -3.77 -12.41
C ARG A 140 -0.09 -2.24 -12.44
N GLY A 141 -0.08 -1.68 -13.65
CA GLY A 141 -0.14 -0.24 -13.94
C GLY A 141 1.22 0.37 -14.29
N SER A 142 1.20 1.66 -14.68
CA SER A 142 2.44 2.42 -14.89
C SER A 142 3.06 2.82 -13.55
N SER A 143 4.39 2.99 -13.53
CA SER A 143 5.09 3.50 -12.34
C SER A 143 4.80 4.97 -12.06
N GLY A 144 4.22 5.70 -13.01
CA GLY A 144 4.01 7.15 -12.96
C GLY A 144 5.23 7.96 -13.41
N ARG A 145 6.37 7.32 -13.69
CA ARG A 145 7.59 8.00 -14.17
C ARG A 145 7.38 8.71 -15.51
N ASP A 146 6.47 8.21 -16.34
CA ASP A 146 6.06 8.80 -17.62
C ASP A 146 5.54 10.24 -17.48
N LYS A 147 5.05 10.61 -16.30
CA LYS A 147 4.62 11.97 -15.98
C LYS A 147 5.78 12.95 -15.82
N ILE A 148 7.02 12.48 -15.62
CA ILE A 148 8.21 13.33 -15.54
C ILE A 148 8.68 13.67 -16.95
N LYS A 149 8.66 14.96 -17.31
CA LYS A 149 9.03 15.43 -18.67
C LYS A 149 10.54 15.35 -18.95
N LEU A 150 11.36 15.23 -17.90
CA LEU A 150 12.82 15.21 -17.99
C LEU A 150 13.38 13.79 -18.25
N GLY A 151 14.49 13.73 -18.98
CA GLY A 151 15.22 12.48 -19.21
C GLY A 151 15.86 11.92 -17.93
N SER A 152 15.94 10.59 -17.84
CA SER A 152 16.58 9.92 -16.70
C SER A 152 18.11 10.07 -16.78
N ARG A 153 18.74 10.47 -15.68
CA ARG A 153 20.20 10.58 -15.52
C ARG A 153 20.77 9.59 -14.50
N LEU A 154 19.90 9.04 -13.65
CA LEU A 154 20.22 7.97 -12.72
C LEU A 154 19.08 6.96 -12.69
N TYR A 155 19.39 5.77 -12.22
CA TYR A 155 18.47 4.66 -12.11
C TYR A 155 18.64 4.02 -10.74
N ILE A 156 17.51 3.68 -10.13
CA ILE A 156 17.44 2.91 -8.90
C ILE A 156 17.00 1.51 -9.29
N ILE A 157 17.76 0.51 -8.86
CA ILE A 157 17.46 -0.91 -9.03
C ILE A 157 17.07 -1.45 -7.67
N VAL A 158 15.82 -1.89 -7.57
CA VAL A 158 15.23 -2.43 -6.35
C VAL A 158 15.25 -3.95 -6.38
N ARG A 159 14.97 -4.56 -7.54
CA ARG A 159 15.07 -6.01 -7.75
C ARG A 159 15.78 -6.28 -9.07
N ASP A 160 16.81 -7.14 -9.05
CA ASP A 160 17.52 -7.57 -10.25
C ASP A 160 16.82 -8.74 -10.97
N PHE A 161 17.36 -9.18 -12.10
CA PHE A 161 16.77 -10.29 -12.88
C PHE A 161 16.76 -11.63 -12.12
N ILE A 162 17.70 -11.83 -11.21
CA ILE A 162 17.82 -13.07 -10.42
C ILE A 162 16.81 -13.08 -9.26
N GLY A 163 16.25 -11.91 -8.92
CA GLY A 163 15.31 -11.72 -7.82
C GLY A 163 15.96 -11.16 -6.55
N ASN A 164 17.24 -10.74 -6.60
CA ASN A 164 17.89 -10.10 -5.45
C ASN A 164 17.27 -8.73 -5.21
N VAL A 165 16.83 -8.49 -3.97
CA VAL A 165 16.21 -7.22 -3.57
C VAL A 165 17.22 -6.34 -2.84
N HIS A 166 17.49 -5.16 -3.39
CA HIS A 166 18.37 -4.15 -2.81
C HIS A 166 17.55 -3.13 -2.02
N VAL A 167 17.37 -3.39 -0.73
CA VAL A 167 16.58 -2.52 0.15
C VAL A 167 17.47 -1.51 0.88
N SER A 168 18.54 -1.98 1.54
CA SER A 168 19.39 -1.13 2.37
C SER A 168 20.89 -1.39 2.12
N PRO A 169 21.57 -0.57 1.31
CA PRO A 169 21.04 0.51 0.48
C PRO A 169 20.42 0.02 -0.84
N VAL A 170 19.58 0.86 -1.44
CA VAL A 170 19.15 0.67 -2.83
C VAL A 170 20.35 0.79 -3.77
N ARG A 171 20.34 0.02 -4.86
CA ARG A 171 21.40 0.09 -5.85
C ARG A 171 21.14 1.25 -6.81
N VAL A 172 22.02 2.25 -6.81
CA VAL A 172 21.95 3.41 -7.70
C VAL A 172 23.01 3.30 -8.79
N VAL A 173 22.62 3.48 -10.04
CA VAL A 173 23.51 3.48 -11.21
C VAL A 173 23.22 4.66 -12.12
N TYR A 174 24.23 5.13 -12.85
CA TYR A 174 24.12 6.32 -13.71
C TYR A 174 23.98 6.01 -15.20
N ARG A 175 24.24 4.75 -15.58
CA ARG A 175 24.18 4.31 -16.97
C ARG A 175 23.12 3.24 -17.16
N PHE A 176 22.30 3.42 -18.19
CA PHE A 176 21.28 2.43 -18.53
C PHE A 176 21.88 1.06 -18.93
N SER A 177 23.12 1.03 -19.42
CA SER A 177 23.83 -0.23 -19.69
C SER A 177 24.00 -1.10 -18.44
N GLU A 178 24.23 -0.49 -17.27
CA GLU A 178 24.36 -1.21 -15.99
C GLU A 178 23.01 -1.77 -15.53
N VAL A 179 21.93 -1.02 -15.75
CA VAL A 179 20.55 -1.51 -15.54
C VAL A 179 20.28 -2.70 -16.44
N LYS A 180 20.60 -2.61 -17.73
CA LYS A 180 20.39 -3.71 -18.68
C LYS A 180 21.20 -4.95 -18.30
N GLN A 181 22.43 -4.79 -17.80
CA GLN A 181 23.24 -5.90 -17.32
C GLN A 181 22.67 -6.58 -16.06
N ALA A 182 22.10 -5.80 -15.15
CA ALA A 182 21.53 -6.33 -13.91
C ALA A 182 20.11 -6.91 -14.09
N CYS A 183 19.31 -6.28 -14.93
CA CYS A 183 17.86 -6.49 -15.01
C CYS A 183 17.41 -7.17 -16.31
N SER A 184 18.28 -7.44 -17.29
CA SER A 184 17.88 -8.08 -18.54
C SER A 184 18.76 -9.28 -18.92
N ARG A 185 18.11 -10.35 -19.38
CA ARG A 185 18.74 -11.54 -19.94
C ARG A 185 18.04 -11.93 -21.24
N GLY A 186 18.79 -12.02 -22.33
CA GLY A 186 18.22 -12.41 -23.63
C GLY A 186 17.13 -11.47 -24.16
N GLY A 187 17.04 -10.23 -23.67
CA GLY A 187 15.99 -9.28 -24.04
C GLY A 187 14.73 -9.34 -23.16
N ASP A 188 14.65 -10.32 -22.27
CA ASP A 188 13.63 -10.38 -21.21
C ASP A 188 14.10 -9.56 -19.98
N TRP A 189 13.15 -9.03 -19.23
CA TRP A 189 13.36 -8.28 -17.99
C TRP A 189 12.90 -9.06 -16.75
N GLY A 190 12.12 -10.14 -16.92
CA GLY A 190 11.61 -10.96 -15.83
C GLY A 190 10.86 -10.14 -14.78
N ASP A 191 11.14 -10.40 -13.50
CA ASP A 191 10.57 -9.68 -12.35
C ASP A 191 11.45 -8.52 -11.87
N SER A 192 12.35 -8.00 -12.72
CA SER A 192 13.23 -6.90 -12.34
C SER A 192 12.43 -5.62 -12.07
N ILE A 193 12.79 -4.91 -10.99
CA ILE A 193 12.13 -3.65 -10.61
C ILE A 193 13.20 -2.55 -10.58
N PHE A 194 13.09 -1.61 -11.51
CA PHE A 194 13.96 -0.44 -11.58
C PHE A 194 13.21 0.80 -12.08
N VAL A 195 13.63 1.99 -11.65
CA VAL A 195 13.07 3.27 -12.11
C VAL A 195 14.17 4.31 -12.30
N GLY A 196 14.07 5.10 -13.38
CA GLY A 196 15.01 6.15 -13.71
C GLY A 196 14.51 7.56 -13.36
N PHE A 197 15.37 8.39 -12.78
CA PHE A 197 15.09 9.77 -12.35
C PHE A 197 16.02 10.80 -12.99
N PRO A 198 15.58 12.07 -13.12
CA PRO A 198 16.40 13.12 -13.70
C PRO A 198 17.50 13.63 -12.75
N SER A 199 17.31 13.56 -11.43
CA SER A 199 18.32 13.92 -10.43
C SER A 199 18.22 13.08 -9.16
N GLN A 200 19.26 13.13 -8.32
CA GLN A 200 19.29 12.42 -7.04
C GLN A 200 18.18 12.89 -6.09
N ARG A 201 17.73 14.14 -6.22
CA ARG A 201 16.73 14.72 -5.34
C ARG A 201 15.40 13.99 -5.46
N GLU A 202 14.94 13.71 -6.69
CA GLU A 202 13.74 12.90 -6.93
C GLU A 202 13.92 11.46 -6.43
N GLY A 203 15.08 10.86 -6.68
CA GLY A 203 15.40 9.51 -6.19
C GLY A 203 15.34 9.39 -4.67
N LYS A 204 15.89 10.37 -3.94
CA LYS A 204 15.84 10.45 -2.48
C LYS A 204 14.41 10.59 -1.97
N VAL A 205 13.58 11.42 -2.60
CA VAL A 205 12.15 11.54 -2.26
C VAL A 205 11.42 10.22 -2.48
N CYS A 206 11.64 9.57 -3.62
CA CYS A 206 11.04 8.28 -3.94
C CYS A 206 11.39 7.21 -2.89
N VAL A 207 12.68 7.11 -2.53
CA VAL A 207 13.19 6.17 -1.52
C VAL A 207 12.65 6.51 -0.13
N GLY A 208 12.61 7.79 0.24
CA GLY A 208 12.14 8.24 1.55
C GLY A 208 10.64 8.00 1.79
N ILE A 209 9.80 8.05 0.74
CA ILE A 209 8.38 7.73 0.83
C ILE A 209 8.13 6.21 0.85
N ALA A 210 9.01 5.46 0.20
CA ALA A 210 8.91 4.01 0.14
C ALA A 210 9.32 3.36 1.47
N SER A 211 8.85 3.86 2.62
CA SER A 211 9.16 3.47 4.03
C SER A 211 9.11 1.98 4.38
N ALA A 212 8.90 1.09 3.41
CA ALA A 212 9.20 -0.34 3.39
C ALA A 212 10.70 -0.70 3.55
N GLY A 213 11.51 0.18 4.15
CA GLY A 213 12.88 -0.09 4.55
C GLY A 213 13.97 0.37 3.57
N PHE A 214 13.64 1.05 2.47
CA PHE A 214 14.69 1.49 1.54
C PHE A 214 15.59 2.56 2.17
N SER A 215 16.90 2.41 1.98
CA SER A 215 17.88 3.43 2.36
C SER A 215 18.67 3.92 1.15
N TRP A 216 18.94 5.22 1.12
CA TRP A 216 19.75 5.84 0.07
C TRP A 216 21.24 5.61 0.38
N PRO A 217 22.07 5.17 -0.58
CA PRO A 217 23.50 5.01 -0.35
C PRO A 217 24.19 6.36 -0.14
N GLU A 218 25.02 6.47 0.90
CA GLU A 218 25.76 7.71 1.22
C GLU A 218 26.76 8.10 0.13
N SER A 219 27.25 7.12 -0.64
CA SER A 219 28.24 7.30 -1.70
C SER A 219 27.65 7.60 -3.09
N ALA A 220 26.32 7.73 -3.23
CA ALA A 220 25.67 7.95 -4.52
C ALA A 220 25.76 9.38 -5.05
#